data_AF-A0A9J7LAC6-F1
#
_entry.id   AF-A0A9J7LAC6-F1
#
_cell.length_a   1.000
_cell.length_b   1.000
_cell.length_c   1.000
_cell.angle_alpha   90.00
_cell.angle_beta   90.00
_cell.angle_gamma   90.00
#
_symmetry.space_group_name_H-M   'P 1'
#
loop_
_entity.id
_entity.type
_entity.pdbx_description
1 polymer ?
#
loop_
_entity_poly.entity_id
_entity_poly.type
_entity_poly.pdbx_seq_one_letter_code
_entity_poly.pdbx_strand_id
1 'polypeptide(L)'
;MMLPNPEVSDNMHGDLSAHLHTDECNRLIQALQKCHIENPYGKFFGKCNEQNALMDRCLAQEREDNRRKNREKTQDKRKKMLEALQAKKAEGNVR
;
A
#
# COMPACT_ATOMS: atom_id res chain seq x y z
N MET A 1 8.68 5.61 -30.03
CA MET A 1 7.67 4.59 -29.72
C MET A 1 7.63 4.47 -28.20
N MET A 2 6.52 4.89 -27.59
CA MET A 2 6.29 4.69 -26.17
C MET A 2 5.95 3.23 -25.91
N LEU A 3 6.37 2.77 -24.73
CA LEU A 3 6.00 1.55 -24.00
C LEU A 3 6.82 0.26 -24.29
N PRO A 4 7.78 -0.08 -23.42
CA PRO A 4 7.84 -1.43 -22.88
C PRO A 4 6.82 -1.52 -21.74
N ASN A 5 5.79 -2.35 -21.93
CA ASN A 5 4.80 -2.69 -20.93
C ASN A 5 5.50 -3.42 -19.75
N PRO A 6 5.56 -2.85 -18.53
CA PRO A 6 6.44 -3.33 -17.47
C PRO A 6 5.70 -4.26 -16.50
N GLU A 7 5.15 -5.35 -17.00
CA GLU A 7 4.72 -6.46 -16.13
C GLU A 7 5.93 -7.36 -15.86
N VAL A 8 6.97 -6.81 -15.22
CA VAL A 8 8.00 -7.64 -14.60
C VAL A 8 7.35 -8.23 -13.35
N SER A 9 6.68 -9.36 -13.54
CA SER A 9 6.14 -10.19 -12.45
C SER A 9 7.32 -10.78 -11.67
N ASP A 10 7.98 -9.95 -10.86
CA ASP A 10 8.84 -10.44 -9.80
C ASP A 10 7.93 -10.94 -8.67
N ASN A 11 7.60 -12.22 -8.76
CA ASN A 11 6.70 -13.02 -7.91
C ASN A 11 7.09 -13.05 -6.40
N MET A 12 8.03 -12.22 -5.97
CA MET A 12 8.53 -12.08 -4.60
C MET A 12 7.93 -10.87 -3.87
N HIS A 13 7.01 -10.12 -4.49
CA HIS A 13 6.42 -8.90 -3.95
C HIS A 13 4.89 -8.92 -4.18
N GLY A 14 4.15 -8.13 -3.38
CA GLY A 14 2.72 -7.89 -3.63
C GLY A 14 2.48 -7.07 -4.91
N ASP A 15 1.24 -6.67 -5.15
CA ASP A 15 0.91 -5.79 -6.27
C ASP A 15 1.66 -4.45 -6.16
N LEU A 16 2.54 -4.17 -7.12
CA LEU A 16 3.35 -2.95 -7.24
C LEU A 16 2.79 -1.97 -8.27
N SER A 17 1.50 -2.08 -8.60
CA SER A 17 0.89 -1.19 -9.59
C SER A 17 1.01 0.28 -9.18
N ALA A 18 1.49 1.11 -10.10
CA ALA A 18 1.88 2.49 -9.81
C ALA A 18 0.74 3.37 -9.25
N HIS A 19 -0.51 3.01 -9.52
CA HIS A 19 -1.69 3.74 -9.04
C HIS A 19 -1.99 3.49 -7.55
N LEU A 20 -1.42 2.45 -6.95
CA LEU A 20 -1.68 2.07 -5.56
C LEU A 20 -0.73 2.74 -4.57
N HIS A 21 0.36 3.32 -5.07
CA HIS A 21 1.46 3.83 -4.27
C HIS A 21 1.65 5.34 -4.44
N THR A 22 2.22 5.97 -3.42
CA THR A 22 2.71 7.36 -3.52
C THR A 22 3.80 7.52 -4.59
N ASP A 23 3.94 8.73 -5.15
CA ASP A 23 4.96 9.05 -6.16
C ASP A 23 6.39 8.74 -5.69
N GLU A 24 6.68 8.92 -4.39
CA GLU A 24 7.98 8.60 -3.81
C GLU A 24 8.28 7.10 -3.82
N CYS A 25 7.31 6.26 -3.42
CA CYS A 25 7.47 4.81 -3.48
C CYS A 25 7.54 4.31 -4.93
N ASN A 26 6.80 4.94 -5.85
CA ASN A 26 6.84 4.62 -7.28
C ASN A 26 8.23 4.81 -7.89
N ARG A 27 8.99 5.84 -7.46
CA ARG A 27 10.38 6.02 -7.93
C ARG A 27 11.29 4.87 -7.49
N LEU A 28 11.10 4.36 -6.28
CA LEU A 28 11.88 3.23 -5.75
C LEU A 28 11.52 1.92 -6.47
N ILE A 29 10.24 1.70 -6.77
CA ILE A 29 9.76 0.56 -7.56
C ILE A 29 10.41 0.60 -8.96
N GLN A 30 10.41 1.76 -9.62
CA GLN A 30 11.04 1.92 -10.93
C GLN A 30 12.56 1.67 -10.88
N ALA A 31 13.23 2.12 -9.82
CA ALA A 31 14.66 1.87 -9.62
C ALA A 31 14.98 0.37 -9.46
N LEU A 32 14.14 -0.35 -8.71
CA LEU A 32 14.26 -1.80 -8.54
C LEU A 32 14.00 -2.54 -9.86
N GLN A 33 12.94 -2.18 -10.58
CA GLN A 33 12.63 -2.75 -11.90
C GLN A 33 13.77 -2.53 -12.89
N LYS A 34 14.36 -1.32 -12.92
CA LYS A 34 15.52 -1.02 -13.75
C LYS A 34 16.72 -1.91 -13.38
N CYS A 35 16.98 -2.10 -12.09
CA CYS A 35 18.05 -2.98 -11.62
C CYS A 35 17.84 -4.44 -12.09
N HIS A 36 16.61 -4.95 -12.04
CA HIS A 36 16.28 -6.30 -12.50
C HIS A 36 16.38 -6.45 -14.02
N ILE A 37 16.00 -5.44 -14.80
CA ILE A 37 16.15 -5.43 -16.26
C ILE A 37 17.63 -5.45 -16.65
N GLU A 38 18.45 -4.63 -15.99
CA GLU A 38 19.90 -4.57 -16.25
C GLU A 38 20.64 -5.83 -15.74
N ASN A 39 20.08 -6.52 -14.75
CA ASN A 39 20.73 -7.65 -14.09
C ASN A 39 19.78 -8.86 -13.94
N PRO A 40 19.42 -9.54 -15.05
CA PRO A 40 18.42 -10.62 -15.04
C PRO A 40 18.79 -11.79 -14.12
N TYR A 41 20.08 -12.12 -14.02
CA TYR A 41 20.61 -13.13 -13.10
C TYR A 41 20.98 -12.53 -11.74
N GLY A 42 21.30 -11.23 -11.68
CA GLY A 42 21.73 -10.55 -10.47
C GLY A 42 20.65 -10.45 -9.39
N LYS A 43 19.38 -10.57 -9.76
CA LYS A 43 18.26 -10.66 -8.80
C LYS A 43 18.34 -11.88 -7.89
N PHE A 44 18.88 -13.00 -8.38
CA PHE A 44 19.06 -14.23 -7.58
C PHE A 44 20.31 -14.18 -6.69
N PHE A 45 21.29 -13.34 -7.05
CA PHE A 45 22.55 -13.18 -6.32
C PHE A 45 22.55 -11.95 -5.39
N GLY A 46 21.40 -11.29 -5.21
CA GLY A 46 21.25 -10.16 -4.27
C GLY A 46 21.82 -8.83 -4.76
N LYS A 47 22.07 -8.67 -6.07
CA LYS A 47 22.67 -7.44 -6.65
C LYS A 47 21.77 -6.21 -6.50
N CYS A 48 20.46 -6.41 -6.36
CA CYS A 48 19.47 -5.34 -6.22
C CYS A 48 18.91 -5.21 -4.79
N ASN A 49 19.59 -5.78 -3.79
CA ASN A 49 19.10 -5.80 -2.40
C ASN A 49 18.95 -4.42 -1.76
N GLU A 50 19.80 -3.45 -2.14
CA GLU A 50 19.73 -2.09 -1.60
C GLU A 50 18.45 -1.37 -2.06
N GLN A 51 18.17 -1.41 -3.37
CA GLN A 51 16.97 -0.86 -3.96
C GLN A 51 15.73 -1.56 -3.41
N ASN A 52 15.81 -2.89 -3.23
CA ASN A 52 14.73 -3.66 -2.65
C ASN A 52 14.45 -3.23 -1.20
N ALA A 53 15.49 -3.08 -0.38
CA ALA A 53 15.34 -2.64 1.01
C ALA A 53 14.80 -1.21 1.15
N LEU A 54 15.11 -0.32 0.20
CA LEU A 54 14.52 1.03 0.15
C LEU A 54 13.04 0.97 -0.20
N MET A 55 12.70 0.23 -1.26
CA MET A 55 11.33 0.01 -1.71
C MET A 55 10.48 -0.60 -0.60
N ASP A 56 10.95 -1.67 0.05
CA ASP A 56 10.25 -2.36 1.14
C ASP A 56 9.94 -1.43 2.31
N ARG A 57 10.90 -0.57 2.69
CA ARG A 57 10.71 0.43 3.75
C ARG A 57 9.61 1.43 3.38
N CYS A 58 9.60 1.91 2.14
CA CYS A 58 8.58 2.84 1.66
C CYS A 58 7.18 2.21 1.71
N LEU A 59 7.04 0.99 1.18
CA LEU A 59 5.76 0.27 1.18
C LEU A 59 5.29 -0.09 2.59
N ALA A 60 6.21 -0.39 3.51
CA ALA A 60 5.88 -0.66 4.90
C ALA A 60 5.27 0.57 5.58
N GLN A 61 5.85 1.76 5.35
CA GLN A 61 5.34 3.03 5.86
C GLN A 61 3.97 3.35 5.27
N GLU A 62 3.79 3.22 3.96
CA GLU A 62 2.50 3.45 3.30
C GLU A 62 1.41 2.52 3.84
N ARG A 63 1.74 1.23 4.01
CA ARG A 63 0.83 0.27 4.64
C ARG A 63 0.45 0.68 6.06
N GLU A 64 1.39 1.19 6.85
CA GLU A 64 1.12 1.65 8.21
C GLU A 64 0.21 2.88 8.24
N ASP A 65 0.46 3.85 7.36
CA ASP A 65 -0.34 5.05 7.21
C ASP A 65 -1.79 4.73 6.80
N ASN A 66 -1.95 3.81 5.84
CA ASN A 66 -3.26 3.36 5.42
C ASN A 66 -3.99 2.60 6.54
N ARG A 67 -3.27 1.76 7.31
CA ARG A 67 -3.85 1.12 8.51
C ARG A 67 -4.30 2.15 9.54
N ARG A 68 -3.51 3.20 9.79
CA ARG A 68 -3.89 4.28 10.71
C ARG A 68 -5.16 5.00 10.26
N LYS A 69 -5.20 5.47 9.00
CA LYS A 69 -6.38 6.14 8.42
C LYS A 69 -7.63 5.24 8.46
N ASN A 70 -7.48 3.95 8.17
CA ASN A 70 -8.60 3.00 8.21
C ASN A 70 -9.08 2.71 9.63
N ARG A 71 -8.18 2.69 10.62
CA ARG A 71 -8.55 2.59 12.04
C ARG A 71 -9.36 3.81 12.48
N GLU A 72 -8.90 5.02 12.17
CA GLU A 72 -9.60 6.26 12.50
C GLU A 72 -11.00 6.31 11.87
N LYS A 73 -11.10 6.02 10.56
CA LYS A 73 -12.39 5.95 9.85
C LYS A 73 -13.33 4.91 10.46
N THR A 74 -12.81 3.74 10.81
CA THR A 74 -13.60 2.67 11.44
C THR A 74 -14.09 3.09 12.82
N GLN A 75 -13.24 3.74 13.63
CA GLN A 75 -13.60 4.25 14.95
C GLN A 75 -14.68 5.33 14.87
N ASP A 76 -14.54 6.30 13.95
CA ASP A 76 -15.55 7.35 13.74
C ASP A 76 -16.91 6.75 13.32
N LYS A 77 -16.90 5.82 12.35
CA LYS A 77 -18.12 5.10 11.93
C LYS A 77 -18.76 4.33 13.09
N ARG A 78 -17.95 3.64 13.91
CA ARG A 78 -18.44 2.91 15.08
C ARG A 78 -19.08 3.86 16.11
N LYS A 79 -18.45 5.00 16.39
CA LYS A 79 -18.99 6.01 17.30
C LYS A 79 -20.36 6.53 16.83
N LYS A 80 -20.45 6.95 15.57
CA LYS A 80 -21.70 7.42 14.95
C LYS A 80 -22.81 6.36 14.98
N MET A 81 -22.46 5.11 14.71
CA MET A 81 -23.41 3.99 14.77
C MET A 81 -23.94 3.79 16.20
N LEU A 82 -23.07 3.82 17.20
CA LEU A 82 -23.47 3.68 18.61
C LEU A 82 -24.37 4.83 19.07
N GLU A 83 -24.02 6.08 18.72
CA GLU A 83 -24.84 7.26 19.01
C GLU A 83 -26.23 7.16 18.36
N ALA A 84 -26.30 6.75 17.09
CA ALA A 84 -27.57 6.56 16.39
C ALA A 84 -28.43 5.45 17.02
N LEU A 85 -27.81 4.35 17.47
CA LEU A 85 -28.52 3.28 18.19
C LEU A 85 -29.05 3.75 19.55
N GLN A 86 -28.31 4.59 20.26
CA GLN A 86 -28.75 5.16 21.54
C GLN A 86 -29.91 6.13 21.36
N ALA A 87 -29.85 7.03 20.37
CA ALA A 87 -30.94 7.95 20.05
C ALA A 87 -32.24 7.20 19.74
N LYS A 88 -32.16 6.15 18.89
CA LYS A 88 -33.32 5.30 18.58
C LYS A 88 -33.89 4.57 19.80
N LYS A 89 -33.05 4.12 20.73
CA LYS A 89 -33.51 3.52 22.00
C LYS A 89 -34.22 4.54 22.89
N ALA A 90 -33.73 5.78 22.95
CA ALA A 90 -34.37 6.85 23.70
C ALA A 90 -35.75 7.20 23.13
N GLU A 91 -35.87 7.33 21.80
CA GLU A 91 -37.15 7.56 21.12
C GLU A 91 -38.14 6.40 21.35
N GLY A 92 -37.67 5.16 21.29
CA GLY A 92 -38.51 3.97 21.51
C GLY A 92 -38.93 3.76 22.97
N ASN A 93 -38.21 4.32 23.95
CA ASN A 93 -38.54 4.22 25.38
C ASN A 93 -39.50 5.32 25.86
N VAL A 94 -39.80 6.30 25.01
CA VAL A 94 -40.70 7.44 25.31
C VAL A 94 -42.13 7.20 24.77
N ARG A 95 -42.38 6.08 24.09
CA ARG A 95 -43.68 5.71 23.53
C ARG A 95 -44.28 4.49 24.22
#